data_AF-A0A929VS21-F1
#
_entry.id   AF-A0A929VS21-F1
#
_cell.length_a   1.000
_cell.length_b   1.000
_cell.length_c   1.000
_cell.angle_alpha   90.00
_cell.angle_beta   90.00
_cell.angle_gamma   90.00
#
_symmetry.space_group_name_H-M   'P 1'
#
loop_
_entity.id
_entity.type
_entity.pdbx_description
1 polymer ?
#
loop_
_entity_poly.entity_id
_entity_poly.type
_entity_poly.pdbx_seq_one_letter_code
_entity_poly.pdbx_strand_id
1 'polypeptide(L)' 'MKGLSILAAFLGGAAVGAACGILFAPEKGENMRSRIADAIRKRGIKLNGKELESLVDDIADELNTSND' A
#
# COMPACT_ATOMS: atom_id res chain seq x y z
N MET A 1 2.74 -42.55 -1.02
CA MET A 1 2.91 -41.46 -2.02
C MET A 1 1.90 -40.31 -1.93
N LYS A 2 1.01 -40.22 -0.92
CA LYS A 2 -0.01 -39.15 -0.82
C LYS A 2 0.46 -37.87 -0.11
N GLY A 3 1.45 -37.98 0.78
CA GLY A 3 2.00 -36.81 1.50
C GLY A 3 2.86 -35.90 0.63
N LEU A 4 3.61 -36.47 -0.32
CA LEU A 4 4.47 -35.71 -1.22
C LEU A 4 3.65 -34.85 -2.21
N SER A 5 2.51 -35.37 -2.69
CA SER A 5 1.59 -34.60 -3.52
C SER A 5 0.90 -33.47 -2.75
N ILE A 6 0.56 -33.70 -1.47
CA ILE A 6 0.00 -32.65 -0.60
C ILE A 6 1.02 -31.54 -0.36
N LEU A 7 2.28 -31.90 -0.10
CA LEU A 7 3.35 -30.93 0.14
C LEU A 7 3.64 -30.10 -1.12
N ALA A 8 3.70 -30.75 -2.29
CA ALA A 8 3.89 -30.06 -3.56
C ALA A 8 2.74 -29.09 -3.89
N ALA A 9 1.49 -29.49 -3.63
CA ALA A 9 0.33 -28.63 -3.84
C ALA A 9 0.34 -27.42 -2.88
N PHE A 10 0.73 -27.61 -1.61
CA PHE A 10 0.86 -26.53 -0.65
C PHE A 10 1.96 -25.53 -1.04
N LEU A 11 3.16 -26.01 -1.41
CA LEU A 11 4.25 -25.15 -1.88
C LEU A 11 3.88 -24.40 -3.16
N GLY A 12 3.19 -25.07 -4.09
CA GLY A 12 2.69 -24.44 -5.32
C GLY A 12 1.67 -23.34 -5.02
N GLY A 13 0.69 -23.62 -4.16
CA GLY A 13 -0.31 -22.63 -3.72
C GLY A 13 0.32 -21.45 -2.96
N ALA A 14 1.27 -21.72 -2.06
CA ALA A 14 1.98 -20.68 -1.31
C ALA A 14 2.82 -19.78 -2.22
N ALA A 15 3.51 -20.34 -3.21
CA ALA A 15 4.29 -19.56 -4.17
C ALA A 15 3.41 -18.63 -5.01
N VAL A 16 2.29 -19.13 -5.53
CA VAL A 16 1.32 -18.32 -6.28
C VAL A 16 0.70 -17.25 -5.38
N GLY A 17 0.31 -17.61 -4.16
CA GLY A 17 -0.24 -16.67 -3.18
C GLY A 17 0.73 -15.56 -2.81
N ALA A 18 2.01 -15.89 -2.58
CA ALA A 18 3.05 -14.91 -2.28
C ALA A 18 3.32 -13.97 -3.48
N ALA A 19 3.38 -14.50 -4.69
CA ALA A 19 3.55 -13.69 -5.90
C ALA A 19 2.39 -12.70 -6.07
N CYS A 20 1.14 -13.17 -5.94
CA CYS A 20 -0.03 -12.31 -5.96
C CYS A 20 0.00 -11.27 -4.83
N GLY A 21 0.35 -11.68 -3.60
CA GLY A 21 0.45 -10.79 -2.46
C GLY A 21 1.47 -9.67 -2.65
N ILE A 22 2.64 -9.97 -3.24
CA ILE A 22 3.66 -8.96 -3.53
C ILE A 22 3.21 -8.01 -4.64
N LEU A 23 2.55 -8.50 -5.70
CA LEU A 23 2.08 -7.66 -6.81
C LEU A 23 0.99 -6.67 -6.40
N PHE A 24 0.11 -7.08 -5.49
CA PHE A 24 -0.96 -6.24 -4.97
C PHE A 24 -0.61 -5.53 -3.65
N ALA A 25 0.58 -5.80 -3.08
CA ALA A 25 1.01 -5.15 -1.86
C ALA A 25 1.12 -3.64 -2.11
N PRO A 26 0.40 -2.81 -1.32
CA PRO A 26 0.55 -1.38 -1.41
C PRO A 26 1.97 -0.97 -0.98
N GLU A 27 2.44 0.14 -1.53
CA GLU A 27 3.69 0.76 -1.09
C GLU A 27 3.60 1.13 0.39
N LYS A 28 4.72 1.10 1.13
CA LYS A 28 4.71 1.50 2.55
C LYS A 28 4.17 2.93 2.70
N GLY A 29 3.29 3.15 3.67
CA GLY A 29 2.66 4.44 3.91
C GLY A 29 3.64 5.61 4.06
N GLU A 30 4.80 5.39 4.69
CA GLU A 30 5.86 6.41 4.79
C GLU A 30 6.39 6.86 3.42
N ASN A 31 6.66 5.90 2.51
CA ASN A 31 7.11 6.20 1.16
C ASN A 31 6.03 6.93 0.39
N MET A 32 4.77 6.51 0.52
CA MET A 32 3.63 7.17 -0.12
C MET A 32 3.47 8.62 0.37
N ARG A 33 3.53 8.87 1.69
CA ARG A 33 3.49 10.24 2.25
C ARG A 33 4.64 11.09 1.75
N SER A 34 5.87 10.54 1.72
CA SER A 34 7.02 11.26 1.17
C SER A 34 6.85 11.59 -0.32
N ARG A 35 6.30 10.66 -1.11
CA ARG A 35 6.02 10.90 -2.53
C ARG A 35 4.95 11.97 -2.74
N ILE A 36 3.93 12.01 -1.89
CA ILE A 36 2.89 13.06 -1.91
C ILE A 36 3.51 14.43 -1.56
N ALA A 37 4.36 14.48 -0.52
CA ALA A 37 5.10 15.68 -0.13
C ALA A 37 5.90 16.26 -1.31
N ASP A 38 6.63 15.38 -2.02
CA ASP A 38 7.46 15.77 -3.16
C ASP A 38 6.62 16.19 -4.37
N ALA A 39 5.49 15.53 -4.63
CA ALA A 39 4.58 15.89 -5.71
C ALA A 39 3.97 17.29 -5.50
N ILE A 40 3.59 17.61 -4.26
CA ILE A 40 3.04 18.92 -3.87
C ILE A 40 4.12 20.01 -3.99
N ARG A 41 5.34 19.75 -3.48
CA ARG A 41 6.47 20.68 -3.59
C ARG A 41 6.84 20.96 -5.05
N LYS A 42 6.84 19.94 -5.92
CA LYS A 42 7.08 20.10 -7.36
C LYS A 42 6.05 20.99 -8.06
N ARG A 43 4.82 21.08 -7.54
CA ARG A 43 3.78 21.99 -8.05
C ARG A 43 3.86 23.41 -7.48
N GLY A 44 4.88 23.72 -6.66
CA GLY A 44 5.11 25.06 -6.11
C GLY A 44 4.31 25.38 -4.85
N ILE A 45 3.60 24.39 -4.29
CA ILE A 45 2.83 24.57 -3.06
C ILE A 45 3.79 24.33 -1.88
N LYS A 46 4.14 25.41 -1.15
CA LYS A 46 4.92 25.33 0.08
C LYS A 46 3.97 25.07 1.26
N LEU A 47 3.71 23.80 1.55
CA LEU A 47 3.05 23.40 2.79
C LEU A 47 4.08 23.11 3.88
N ASN A 48 3.76 23.49 5.10
CA ASN A 48 4.52 23.07 6.27
C ASN A 48 4.27 21.56 6.52
N GLY A 49 5.22 20.84 7.12
CA GLY A 49 5.12 19.38 7.29
C GLY A 49 3.85 18.94 8.02
N LYS A 50 3.35 19.76 8.94
CA LYS A 50 2.11 19.53 9.69
C LYS A 50 0.83 19.70 8.84
N GLU A 51 0.82 20.67 7.93
CA GLU A 51 -0.34 20.93 7.07
C GLU A 51 -0.47 19.85 5.98
N LEU A 52 0.67 19.35 5.51
CA LEU A 52 0.69 18.20 4.61
C LEU A 52 0.12 16.96 5.28
N GLU A 53 0.50 16.70 6.53
CA GLU A 53 0.03 15.55 7.29
C GLU A 53 -1.49 15.59 7.52
N SER A 54 -2.03 16.75 7.92
CA SER A 54 -3.48 16.91 8.09
C SER A 54 -4.25 16.72 6.78
N LEU A 55 -3.73 17.21 5.64
CA LEU A 55 -4.37 17.01 4.34
C LEU A 55 -4.38 15.55 3.91
N VAL A 56 -3.32 14.80 4.23
CA VAL A 56 -3.27 13.36 3.93
C VAL A 56 -4.25 12.60 4.82
N ASP A 57 -4.38 12.99 6.09
CA ASP A 57 -5.34 12.40 7.02
C ASP A 57 -6.79 12.70 6.59
N ASP A 58 -7.12 13.93 6.21
CA ASP A 58 -8.45 14.30 5.70
C ASP A 58 -8.84 13.48 4.46
N ILE A 59 -7.90 13.29 3.52
CA ILE A 59 -8.12 12.45 2.33
C ILE A 59 -8.35 10.98 2.73
N ALA A 60 -7.62 10.48 3.72
CA ALA A 60 -7.78 9.11 4.20
C ALA A 60 -9.16 8.92 4.86
N ASP A 61 -9.61 9.89 5.65
CA ASP A 61 -10.93 9.87 6.29
C ASP A 61 -12.06 9.94 5.25
N GLU A 62 -11.93 10.76 4.21
CA GLU A 62 -12.94 10.85 3.14
C GLU A 62 -13.04 9.57 2.29
N LEU A 63 -11.91 8.89 2.04
CA LEU A 63 -11.91 7.60 1.34
C LEU A 63 -12.48 6.45 2.18
N ASN A 64 -12.30 6.50 3.50
CA ASN A 64 -12.88 5.50 4.41
C ASN A 64 -14.39 5.70 4.59
N THR A 65 -14.86 6.94 4.63
CA THR A 65 -16.29 7.28 4.76
C THR A 65 -17.08 7.08 3.46
N SER A 66 -16.42 7.13 2.30
CA SER A 66 -17.05 6.84 0.99
C SER A 66 -17.21 5.34 0.68
N ASN A 67 -16.64 4.45 1.51
CA ASN A 67 -16.71 3.00 1.33
C ASN A 67 -17.78 2.30 2.19
N ASP A 68 -18.62 3.06 2.90
CA ASP A 68 -19.86 2.59 3.55
C ASP A 68 -21.09 2.75 2.64
#